data_AF-A0A7Z9ZN45-F1
#
_entry.id   AF-A0A7Z9ZN45-F1
#
_cell.length_a   1.000
_cell.length_b   1.000
_cell.length_c   1.000
_cell.angle_alpha   90.00
_cell.angle_beta   90.00
_cell.angle_gamma   90.00
#
_symmetry.space_group_name_H-M   'P 1'
#
loop_
_entity.id
_entity.type
_entity.pdbx_description
1 polymer ?
#
loop_
_entity_poly.entity_id
_entity_poly.type
_entity_poly.pdbx_seq_one_letter_code
_entity_poly.pdbx_strand_id
1 'polypeptide(L)'
;MQTKKENDDFFQQNSVGFGFGHTPDNIVITATGNIKEEETLKLIDKYFNFSSDKKQTCFAEKFSWKNFNENAGNNKRVFIRNKKTEQAQIVIGYPSFDRADERNTATRLLSIILGGNMSSRMFSSVREEKGLCYSIGSSVDSYTDCSLFSTRAGITIERIKEAIDAIKSEYLSIASDVGKVTEKELQRAKNYLKGSLALSMEDSASVANFLGTQFVLKDDIKTIDEFFKKVDNITVEDISAVAKELFVKEKIAMALIGPFEGQEKELEEVLLA
;
A
#
# COMPACT_ATOMS: atom_id res chain seq x y z
N MET A 1 3.29 -6.63 -15.16
CA MET A 1 2.79 -8.03 -15.20
C MET A 1 3.79 -8.79 -16.05
N GLN A 2 4.60 -9.67 -15.46
CA GLN A 2 5.58 -10.43 -16.25
C GLN A 2 4.82 -11.23 -17.31
N THR A 3 5.29 -11.15 -18.55
CA THR A 3 4.65 -11.87 -19.65
C THR A 3 4.94 -13.36 -19.52
N LYS A 4 4.07 -14.21 -20.08
CA LYS A 4 4.31 -15.65 -20.16
C LYS A 4 5.68 -15.95 -20.79
N LYS A 5 6.07 -15.14 -21.78
CA LYS A 5 7.37 -15.21 -22.45
C LYS A 5 8.53 -14.86 -21.51
N GLU A 6 8.42 -13.80 -20.72
CA GLU A 6 9.44 -13.45 -19.71
C GLU A 6 9.59 -14.53 -18.64
N ASN A 7 8.49 -15.17 -18.23
CA ASN A 7 8.54 -16.30 -17.31
C ASN A 7 9.21 -17.53 -17.95
N ASP A 8 8.81 -17.88 -19.18
CA ASP A 8 9.37 -19.01 -19.90
C ASP A 8 10.88 -18.82 -20.15
N ASP A 9 11.31 -17.61 -20.52
CA ASP A 9 12.71 -17.24 -20.72
C ASP A 9 13.50 -17.26 -19.38
N PHE A 10 12.90 -16.80 -18.28
CA PHE A 10 13.51 -16.82 -16.95
C PHE A 10 13.80 -18.24 -16.45
N PHE A 11 12.83 -19.16 -16.57
CA PHE A 11 13.01 -20.54 -16.12
C PHE A 11 14.03 -21.33 -16.96
N GLN A 12 14.22 -20.97 -18.23
CA GLN A 12 15.23 -21.60 -19.08
C GLN A 12 16.65 -21.10 -18.83
N GLN A 13 16.84 -19.85 -18.38
CA GLN A 13 18.16 -19.24 -18.24
C GLN A 13 18.68 -19.14 -16.79
N ASN A 14 17.80 -19.06 -15.78
CA ASN A 14 18.17 -18.63 -14.42
C ASN A 14 17.83 -19.61 -13.29
N SER A 15 17.61 -20.91 -13.58
CA SER A 15 17.36 -21.91 -12.54
C SER A 15 18.49 -22.03 -11.50
N VAL A 16 19.73 -21.63 -11.85
CA VAL A 16 20.89 -21.58 -10.96
C VAL A 16 21.07 -20.20 -10.29
N GLY A 17 20.42 -19.14 -10.82
CA GLY A 17 20.54 -17.77 -10.32
C GLY A 17 19.68 -17.44 -9.10
N PHE A 18 18.72 -18.30 -8.77
CA PHE A 18 17.85 -18.12 -7.60
C PHE A 18 18.62 -18.17 -6.27
N GLY A 19 19.78 -18.86 -6.24
CA GLY A 19 20.63 -18.96 -5.05
C GLY A 19 21.32 -17.66 -4.64
N PHE A 20 21.42 -16.66 -5.53
CA PHE A 20 22.19 -15.44 -5.25
C PHE A 20 21.54 -14.53 -4.18
N GLY A 21 20.22 -14.63 -3.97
CA GLY A 21 19.49 -13.87 -2.95
C GLY A 21 19.31 -14.57 -1.60
N HIS A 22 19.57 -15.89 -1.53
CA HIS A 22 19.36 -16.71 -0.34
C HIS A 22 20.68 -16.93 0.41
N THR A 23 21.18 -15.85 0.98
CA THR A 23 22.40 -15.80 1.78
C THR A 23 22.06 -15.60 3.26
N PRO A 24 22.91 -16.05 4.21
CA PRO A 24 22.65 -15.93 5.65
C PRO A 24 22.33 -14.50 6.10
N ASP A 25 23.02 -13.53 5.50
CA ASP A 25 22.90 -12.10 5.77
C ASP A 25 21.71 -11.43 5.04
N ASN A 26 20.86 -12.23 4.39
CA ASN A 26 19.63 -11.80 3.74
C ASN A 26 18.41 -12.67 4.15
N ILE A 27 18.55 -13.51 5.18
CA ILE A 27 17.50 -14.38 5.70
C ILE A 27 17.30 -14.09 7.19
N VAL A 28 16.04 -13.94 7.58
CA VAL A 28 15.63 -13.81 8.98
C VAL A 28 14.67 -14.94 9.28
N ILE A 29 14.95 -15.70 10.34
CA ILE A 29 14.10 -16.77 10.82
C ILE A 29 13.37 -16.28 12.05
N THR A 30 12.04 -16.30 12.00
CA THR A 30 11.18 -15.97 13.13
C THR A 30 10.43 -17.19 13.61
N ALA A 31 10.45 -17.43 14.92
CA ALA A 31 9.70 -18.50 15.56
C ALA A 31 8.84 -17.91 16.69
N THR A 32 7.54 -18.23 16.69
CA THR A 32 6.55 -17.72 17.64
C THR A 32 5.55 -18.82 17.99
N GLY A 33 5.00 -18.79 19.21
CA GLY A 33 4.03 -19.76 19.71
C GLY A 33 4.58 -20.58 20.88
N ASN A 34 4.11 -21.83 21.01
CA ASN A 34 4.56 -22.74 22.07
C ASN A 34 5.90 -23.40 21.69
N ILE A 35 6.98 -22.64 21.78
CA ILE A 35 8.33 -23.09 21.41
C ILE A 35 9.28 -22.99 22.61
N LYS A 36 10.30 -23.85 22.62
CA LYS A 36 11.44 -23.71 23.51
C LYS A 36 12.63 -23.21 22.71
N GLU A 37 13.28 -22.17 23.22
CA GLU A 37 14.39 -21.50 22.54
C GLU A 37 15.52 -22.48 22.18
N GLU A 38 16.00 -23.27 23.14
CA GLU A 38 17.14 -24.18 22.93
C GLU A 38 16.86 -25.26 21.88
N GLU A 39 15.64 -25.83 21.87
CA GLU A 39 15.23 -26.82 20.86
C GLU A 39 15.09 -26.17 19.47
N THR A 40 14.58 -24.93 19.42
CA THR A 40 14.40 -24.17 18.18
C THR A 40 15.74 -23.83 17.54
N LEU A 41 16.69 -23.32 18.32
CA LEU A 41 18.04 -23.00 17.85
C LEU A 41 18.75 -24.23 17.28
N LYS A 42 18.65 -25.39 17.96
CA LYS A 42 19.21 -26.66 17.45
C LYS A 42 18.63 -27.06 16.09
N LEU A 43 17.33 -26.84 15.87
CA LEU A 43 16.69 -27.11 14.58
C LEU A 43 17.13 -26.12 13.51
N ILE A 44 17.28 -24.84 13.86
CA ILE A 44 17.79 -23.81 12.96
C ILE A 44 19.21 -24.18 12.50
N ASP A 45 20.12 -24.44 13.43
CA ASP A 45 21.51 -24.82 13.12
C ASP A 45 21.59 -26.10 12.27
N LYS A 46 20.67 -27.06 12.52
CA LYS A 46 20.63 -28.32 11.77
C LYS A 46 20.18 -28.13 10.32
N TYR A 47 19.16 -27.31 10.07
CA TYR A 47 18.51 -27.22 8.75
C TYR A 47 18.95 -26.01 7.92
N PHE A 48 19.42 -24.94 8.55
CA PHE A 48 19.86 -23.71 7.89
C PHE A 48 21.39 -23.58 7.93
N ASN A 49 22.09 -24.64 7.49
CA ASN A 49 23.53 -24.61 7.34
C ASN A 49 23.88 -24.07 5.94
N PHE A 50 24.30 -22.81 5.88
CA PHE A 50 24.60 -22.12 4.62
C PHE A 50 26.06 -22.31 4.21
N SER A 51 26.28 -22.54 2.92
CA SER A 51 27.62 -22.81 2.38
C SER A 51 28.45 -21.55 2.06
N SER A 52 27.87 -20.35 2.13
CA SER A 52 28.55 -19.08 1.81
C SER A 52 28.13 -17.94 2.74
N ASP A 53 29.10 -17.18 3.22
CA ASP A 53 28.90 -16.18 4.29
C ASP A 53 28.59 -14.76 3.81
N LYS A 54 28.50 -14.52 2.50
CA LYS A 54 28.43 -13.15 1.97
C LYS A 54 27.34 -12.95 0.94
N LYS A 55 26.55 -11.90 1.15
CA LYS A 55 25.70 -11.26 0.15
C LYS A 55 26.41 -11.13 -1.19
N GLN A 56 25.77 -11.60 -2.25
CA GLN A 56 25.85 -10.88 -3.51
C GLN A 56 24.73 -9.86 -3.51
N THR A 57 25.03 -8.63 -3.06
CA THR A 57 24.08 -7.53 -3.12
C THR A 57 23.81 -7.16 -4.58
N CYS A 58 22.61 -7.46 -5.06
CA CYS A 58 21.99 -6.78 -6.19
C CYS A 58 20.86 -5.90 -5.66
N PHE A 59 21.20 -4.73 -5.09
CA PHE A 59 20.17 -3.72 -4.89
C PHE A 59 19.82 -3.15 -6.27
N ALA A 60 18.58 -3.30 -6.69
CA ALA A 60 18.05 -2.49 -7.78
C ALA A 60 18.17 -1.01 -7.37
N GLU A 61 18.39 -0.13 -8.34
CA GLU A 61 18.34 1.31 -8.07
C GLU A 61 16.99 1.65 -7.41
N LYS A 62 17.03 2.38 -6.30
CA LYS A 62 15.80 2.85 -5.64
C LYS A 62 15.02 3.70 -6.62
N PHE A 63 13.71 3.48 -6.69
CA PHE A 63 12.84 4.37 -7.43
C PHE A 63 13.05 5.83 -7.00
N SER A 64 13.21 6.73 -7.97
CA SER A 64 13.33 8.17 -7.74
C SER A 64 12.22 8.91 -8.48
N TRP A 65 11.58 9.82 -7.76
CA TRP A 65 10.53 10.68 -8.28
C TRP A 65 10.97 11.65 -9.38
N LYS A 66 12.26 12.04 -9.41
CA LYS A 66 12.81 12.78 -10.56
C LYS A 66 12.53 12.04 -11.86
N ASN A 67 12.50 10.70 -11.79
CA ASN A 67 12.30 9.83 -12.91
C ASN A 67 10.85 9.36 -13.02
N PHE A 68 9.89 9.78 -12.17
CA PHE A 68 8.49 9.32 -12.31
C PHE A 68 7.87 9.84 -13.60
N ASN A 69 8.07 11.12 -13.95
CA ASN A 69 7.56 11.65 -15.22
C ASN A 69 8.28 11.05 -16.43
N GLU A 70 9.55 10.65 -16.27
CA GLU A 70 10.33 9.98 -17.32
C GLU A 70 9.93 8.50 -17.48
N ASN A 71 9.74 7.78 -16.37
CA ASN A 71 9.38 6.35 -16.31
C ASN A 71 7.88 6.10 -16.56
N ALA A 72 7.01 7.08 -16.29
CA ALA A 72 5.58 6.98 -16.58
C ALA A 72 5.23 7.15 -18.06
N GLY A 73 6.23 7.42 -18.93
CA GLY A 73 6.06 7.50 -20.38
C GLY A 73 5.01 8.54 -20.80
N ASN A 74 5.46 9.77 -21.10
CA ASN A 74 4.63 10.84 -21.66
C ASN A 74 3.54 11.42 -20.74
N ASN A 75 3.77 11.55 -19.43
CA ASN A 75 2.77 12.06 -18.49
C ASN A 75 1.45 11.27 -18.44
N LYS A 76 1.39 10.05 -18.99
CA LYS A 76 0.17 9.24 -19.00
C LYS A 76 -0.28 8.95 -17.56
N ARG A 77 -1.50 9.36 -17.19
CA ARG A 77 -2.08 9.14 -15.86
C ARG A 77 -3.15 8.06 -15.83
N VAL A 78 -3.68 7.67 -16.98
CA VAL A 78 -4.76 6.67 -17.09
C VAL A 78 -4.30 5.44 -17.84
N PHE A 79 -4.38 4.28 -17.19
CA PHE A 79 -4.04 2.97 -17.74
C PHE A 79 -5.29 2.11 -17.83
N ILE A 80 -5.75 1.81 -19.05
CA ILE A 80 -6.94 1.01 -19.29
C ILE A 80 -6.53 -0.38 -19.79
N ARG A 81 -7.08 -1.41 -19.15
CA ARG A 81 -7.09 -2.77 -19.69
C ARG A 81 -8.51 -3.09 -20.14
N ASN A 82 -8.71 -3.13 -21.46
CA ASN A 82 -10.01 -3.49 -22.01
C ASN A 82 -10.36 -4.94 -21.65
N LYS A 83 -11.53 -5.14 -21.02
CA LYS A 83 -12.10 -6.44 -20.71
C LYS A 83 -13.60 -6.30 -20.56
N LYS A 84 -14.37 -7.20 -21.17
CA LYS A 84 -15.82 -7.29 -20.94
C LYS A 84 -16.06 -7.77 -19.50
N THR A 85 -16.63 -6.91 -18.67
CA THR A 85 -16.97 -7.15 -17.27
C THR A 85 -18.34 -6.58 -16.96
N GLU A 86 -18.96 -6.98 -15.85
CA GLU A 86 -20.22 -6.39 -15.37
C GLU A 86 -19.96 -5.12 -14.54
N GLN A 87 -18.78 -5.02 -13.93
CA GLN A 87 -18.30 -3.86 -13.19
C GLN A 87 -16.91 -3.46 -13.67
N ALA A 88 -16.67 -2.15 -13.68
CA ALA A 88 -15.34 -1.58 -13.83
C ALA A 88 -14.56 -1.75 -12.52
N GLN A 89 -13.34 -2.28 -12.59
CA GLN A 89 -12.44 -2.32 -11.44
C GLN A 89 -11.43 -1.18 -11.57
N ILE A 90 -11.44 -0.27 -10.60
CA ILE A 90 -10.56 0.90 -10.58
C ILE A 90 -9.60 0.89 -9.42
N VAL A 91 -8.42 1.44 -9.67
CA VAL A 91 -7.46 1.85 -8.65
C VAL A 91 -7.04 3.27 -8.98
N ILE A 92 -7.36 4.22 -8.11
CA ILE A 92 -6.91 5.62 -8.21
C ILE A 92 -5.96 5.86 -7.05
N GLY A 93 -4.83 6.50 -7.27
CA GLY A 93 -3.87 6.68 -6.21
C GLY A 93 -2.76 7.68 -6.49
N TYR A 94 -1.93 7.83 -5.47
CA TYR A 94 -0.75 8.68 -5.43
C TYR A 94 0.39 7.84 -4.91
N PRO A 95 1.58 7.94 -5.51
CA PRO A 95 2.74 7.38 -4.87
C PRO A 95 3.03 8.15 -3.57
N SER A 96 3.57 7.43 -2.60
CA SER A 96 3.64 7.78 -1.19
C SER A 96 5.06 7.58 -0.65
N PHE A 97 5.26 7.91 0.62
CA PHE A 97 6.56 7.88 1.27
C PHE A 97 7.15 6.47 1.28
N ASP A 98 8.48 6.36 1.30
CA ASP A 98 9.11 5.05 1.53
C ASP A 98 8.67 4.46 2.87
N ARG A 99 8.84 3.15 3.05
CA ARG A 99 8.42 2.43 4.27
C ARG A 99 9.14 2.84 5.55
N ALA A 100 10.34 3.41 5.44
CA ALA A 100 11.12 3.82 6.62
C ALA A 100 10.65 5.18 7.16
N ASP A 101 10.05 6.01 6.30
CA ASP A 101 9.60 7.37 6.60
C ASP A 101 8.75 7.48 7.87
N GLU A 102 8.98 8.54 8.64
CA GLU A 102 8.31 8.80 9.91
C GLU A 102 6.81 9.05 9.73
N ARG A 103 6.42 9.66 8.59
CA ARG A 103 5.05 10.04 8.20
C ARG A 103 4.16 8.85 7.88
N ASN A 104 4.70 7.63 7.78
CA ASN A 104 3.92 6.44 7.45
C ASN A 104 2.77 6.16 8.43
N THR A 105 2.95 6.45 9.72
CA THR A 105 1.88 6.25 10.70
C THR A 105 0.70 7.18 10.43
N ALA A 106 0.97 8.47 10.17
CA ALA A 106 -0.05 9.43 9.76
C ALA A 106 -0.69 9.03 8.42
N THR A 107 0.11 8.56 7.45
CA THR A 107 -0.37 8.11 6.13
C THR A 107 -1.32 6.91 6.22
N ARG A 108 -1.04 5.95 7.12
CA ARG A 108 -1.94 4.82 7.40
C ARG A 108 -3.23 5.24 8.08
N LEU A 109 -3.17 6.19 9.02
CA LEU A 109 -4.38 6.75 9.63
C LEU A 109 -5.22 7.50 8.59
N LEU A 110 -4.58 8.27 7.70
CA LEU A 110 -5.24 8.94 6.58
C LEU A 110 -5.97 7.96 5.66
N SER A 111 -5.36 6.80 5.33
CA SER A 111 -6.05 5.78 4.52
C SER A 111 -7.27 5.19 5.24
N ILE A 112 -7.20 5.05 6.57
CA ILE A 112 -8.35 4.57 7.35
C ILE A 112 -9.50 5.58 7.32
N ILE A 113 -9.20 6.87 7.51
CA ILE A 113 -10.19 7.95 7.48
C ILE A 113 -10.88 8.04 6.12
N LEU A 114 -10.12 7.90 5.03
CA LEU A 114 -10.65 8.00 3.68
C LEU A 114 -11.44 6.76 3.26
N GLY A 115 -10.93 5.54 3.52
CA GLY A 115 -11.52 4.33 2.96
C GLY A 115 -11.19 3.03 3.69
N GLY A 116 -10.71 3.04 4.94
CA GLY A 116 -10.26 1.80 5.59
C GLY A 116 -11.37 0.93 6.18
N ASN A 117 -12.56 1.48 6.42
CA ASN A 117 -13.68 0.75 7.01
C ASN A 117 -15.03 1.39 6.65
N MET A 118 -16.13 0.82 7.15
CA MET A 118 -17.50 1.27 6.82
C MET A 118 -17.85 2.66 7.39
N SER A 119 -17.05 3.22 8.30
CA SER A 119 -17.24 4.56 8.86
C SER A 119 -16.37 5.64 8.19
N SER A 120 -15.67 5.26 7.13
CA SER A 120 -14.75 6.15 6.39
C SER A 120 -15.50 7.05 5.40
N ARG A 121 -14.86 8.17 5.03
CA ARG A 121 -15.49 9.19 4.18
C ARG A 121 -15.98 8.66 2.85
N MET A 122 -15.14 7.94 2.11
CA MET A 122 -15.51 7.39 0.80
C MET A 122 -16.56 6.28 0.91
N PHE A 123 -16.61 5.56 2.03
CA PHE A 123 -17.69 4.60 2.24
C PHE A 123 -19.05 5.31 2.33
N SER A 124 -19.13 6.42 3.07
CA SER A 124 -20.36 7.21 3.12
C SER A 124 -20.63 7.96 1.81
N SER A 125 -19.69 8.77 1.31
CA SER A 125 -19.96 9.67 0.17
C SER A 125 -20.05 8.98 -1.19
N VAL A 126 -19.36 7.85 -1.40
CA VAL A 126 -19.35 7.14 -2.69
C VAL A 126 -20.35 5.98 -2.69
N ARG A 127 -20.36 5.18 -1.61
CA ARG A 127 -21.21 3.98 -1.52
C ARG A 127 -22.59 4.26 -0.94
N GLU A 128 -22.70 4.94 0.20
CA GLU A 128 -24.00 5.13 0.87
C GLU A 128 -24.84 6.24 0.22
N GLU A 129 -24.24 7.42 0.01
CA GLU A 129 -24.97 8.59 -0.50
C GLU A 129 -25.22 8.51 -2.00
N LYS A 130 -24.21 8.11 -2.79
CA LYS A 130 -24.29 8.11 -4.26
C LYS A 130 -24.59 6.75 -4.87
N GLY A 131 -24.41 5.65 -4.13
CA GLY A 131 -24.64 4.29 -4.65
C GLY A 131 -23.77 3.94 -5.86
N LEU A 132 -22.54 4.46 -5.93
CA LEU A 132 -21.66 4.30 -7.10
C LEU A 132 -20.94 2.95 -7.15
N CYS A 133 -20.76 2.32 -6.00
CA CYS A 133 -19.99 1.09 -5.86
C CYS A 133 -20.53 0.21 -4.74
N TYR A 134 -20.28 -1.10 -4.83
CA TYR A 134 -20.57 -2.01 -3.72
C TYR A 134 -19.42 -2.08 -2.71
N SER A 135 -18.19 -2.05 -3.20
CA SER A 135 -16.97 -2.03 -2.40
C SER A 135 -16.09 -0.87 -2.84
N ILE A 136 -15.58 -0.14 -1.85
CA ILE A 136 -14.57 0.89 -1.99
C ILE A 136 -13.66 0.81 -0.76
N GLY A 137 -12.36 0.92 -0.98
CA GLY A 137 -11.40 0.91 0.12
C GLY A 137 -10.10 1.60 -0.23
N SER A 138 -9.53 2.31 0.74
CA SER A 138 -8.24 2.97 0.64
C SER A 138 -7.18 2.20 1.42
N SER A 139 -5.98 2.06 0.83
CA SER A 139 -4.86 1.38 1.45
C SER A 139 -3.53 2.04 1.11
N VAL A 140 -2.50 1.69 1.88
CA VAL A 140 -1.11 2.06 1.62
C VAL A 140 -0.29 0.80 1.42
N ASP A 141 0.16 0.56 0.20
CA ASP A 141 1.08 -0.53 -0.13
C ASP A 141 2.51 -0.02 0.09
N SER A 142 3.18 -0.50 1.14
CA SER A 142 4.47 0.06 1.59
C SER A 142 5.68 -0.62 0.95
N TYR A 143 6.53 0.16 0.26
CA TYR A 143 7.77 -0.33 -0.37
C TYR A 143 9.01 0.41 0.18
N THR A 144 10.20 -0.17 0.01
CA THR A 144 11.46 0.36 0.57
C THR A 144 11.97 1.63 -0.10
N ASP A 145 11.41 1.99 -1.24
CA ASP A 145 11.78 3.14 -2.07
C ASP A 145 10.61 4.10 -2.31
N CYS A 146 9.45 3.59 -2.74
CA CYS A 146 8.25 4.41 -2.92
C CYS A 146 6.98 3.59 -2.73
N SER A 147 6.20 3.96 -1.71
CA SER A 147 4.91 3.32 -1.41
C SER A 147 3.81 3.79 -2.36
N LEU A 148 2.65 3.14 -2.33
CA LEU A 148 1.45 3.55 -3.07
C LEU A 148 0.30 3.80 -2.09
N PHE A 149 -0.24 5.02 -2.08
CA PHE A 149 -1.55 5.30 -1.50
C PHE A 149 -2.59 5.12 -2.60
N SER A 150 -3.59 4.26 -2.41
CA SER A 150 -4.63 4.09 -3.44
C SER A 150 -5.99 3.77 -2.86
N THR A 151 -7.04 4.15 -3.61
CA THR A 151 -8.41 3.72 -3.42
C THR A 151 -8.79 2.76 -4.54
N ARG A 152 -9.31 1.60 -4.16
CA ARG A 152 -9.80 0.56 -5.06
C ARG A 152 -11.31 0.46 -4.96
N ALA A 153 -12.00 0.33 -6.08
CA ALA A 153 -13.45 0.20 -6.09
C ALA A 153 -13.97 -0.61 -7.28
N GLY A 154 -15.10 -1.30 -7.06
CA GLY A 154 -15.91 -1.92 -8.11
C GLY A 154 -17.09 -1.04 -8.48
N ILE A 155 -17.06 -0.45 -9.68
CA ILE A 155 -18.00 0.58 -10.14
C ILE A 155 -18.90 0.05 -11.25
N THR A 156 -20.16 0.47 -11.25
CA THR A 156 -21.08 0.27 -12.39
C THR A 156 -20.59 1.03 -13.62
N ILE A 157 -20.47 0.37 -14.77
CA ILE A 157 -19.77 0.87 -15.96
C ILE A 157 -20.27 2.26 -16.39
N GLU A 158 -21.57 2.47 -16.36
CA GLU A 158 -22.23 3.70 -16.80
C GLU A 158 -21.91 4.91 -15.91
N ARG A 159 -21.47 4.69 -14.67
CA ARG A 159 -21.22 5.74 -13.67
C ARG A 159 -19.73 5.95 -13.38
N ILE A 160 -18.85 5.49 -14.27
CA ILE A 160 -17.39 5.54 -14.04
C ILE A 160 -16.87 6.97 -13.81
N LYS A 161 -17.33 7.95 -14.59
CA LYS A 161 -16.88 9.35 -14.51
C LYS A 161 -17.28 9.97 -13.18
N GLU A 162 -18.53 9.75 -12.78
CA GLU A 162 -19.07 10.20 -11.49
C GLU A 162 -18.31 9.59 -10.31
N ALA A 163 -17.91 8.32 -10.41
CA ALA A 163 -17.09 7.66 -9.40
C ALA A 163 -15.66 8.22 -9.33
N ILE A 164 -15.02 8.47 -10.47
CA ILE A 164 -13.69 9.09 -10.53
C ILE A 164 -13.74 10.47 -9.87
N ASP A 165 -14.73 11.30 -10.22
CA ASP A 165 -14.88 12.63 -9.64
C ASP A 165 -15.17 12.57 -8.13
N ALA A 166 -16.01 11.64 -7.67
CA ALA A 166 -16.28 11.49 -6.25
C ALA A 166 -15.03 11.09 -5.45
N ILE A 167 -14.25 10.12 -5.93
CA ILE A 167 -13.02 9.67 -5.27
C ILE A 167 -11.97 10.79 -5.27
N LYS A 168 -11.76 11.44 -6.41
CA LYS A 168 -10.86 12.59 -6.53
C LYS A 168 -11.25 13.72 -5.59
N SER A 169 -12.54 14.03 -5.50
CA SER A 169 -13.06 15.10 -4.64
C SER A 169 -12.76 14.85 -3.17
N GLU A 170 -12.85 13.60 -2.69
CA GLU A 170 -12.48 13.26 -1.31
C GLU A 170 -10.99 13.48 -1.02
N TYR A 171 -10.11 13.12 -1.95
CA TYR A 171 -8.67 13.39 -1.83
C TYR A 171 -8.36 14.89 -1.77
N LEU A 172 -8.95 15.68 -2.67
CA LEU A 172 -8.72 17.11 -2.72
C LEU A 172 -9.36 17.81 -1.51
N SER A 173 -10.54 17.36 -1.08
CA SER A 173 -11.24 17.90 0.07
C SER A 173 -10.41 17.72 1.34
N ILE A 174 -9.91 16.51 1.63
CA ILE A 174 -9.14 16.25 2.86
C ILE A 174 -7.77 16.96 2.87
N ALA A 175 -7.20 17.24 1.69
CA ALA A 175 -5.99 18.05 1.55
C ALA A 175 -6.26 19.57 1.67
N SER A 176 -7.51 20.00 1.47
CA SER A 176 -7.91 21.39 1.59
C SER A 176 -8.22 21.79 3.04
N ASP A 177 -8.33 23.10 3.29
CA ASP A 177 -8.75 23.58 4.60
C ASP A 177 -10.25 23.35 4.89
N VAL A 178 -11.05 23.04 3.86
CA VAL A 178 -12.50 22.79 3.98
C VAL A 178 -12.78 21.37 4.46
N GLY A 179 -12.01 20.38 3.99
CA GLY A 179 -12.18 18.98 4.37
C GLY A 179 -11.27 18.55 5.52
N LYS A 180 -10.85 19.47 6.40
CA LYS A 180 -9.97 19.14 7.54
C LYS A 180 -10.50 17.95 8.34
N VAL A 181 -9.57 17.11 8.77
CA VAL A 181 -9.86 15.97 9.61
C VAL A 181 -10.27 16.45 11.00
N THR A 182 -11.38 15.93 11.49
CA THR A 182 -11.84 16.20 12.86
C THR A 182 -11.15 15.28 13.86
N GLU A 183 -11.04 15.73 15.12
CA GLU A 183 -10.48 14.88 16.19
C GLU A 183 -11.27 13.57 16.36
N LYS A 184 -12.59 13.62 16.11
CA LYS A 184 -13.45 12.43 16.18
C LYS A 184 -13.11 11.40 15.10
N GLU A 185 -12.84 11.85 13.88
CA GLU A 185 -12.41 10.96 12.78
C GLU A 185 -11.03 10.36 13.07
N LEU A 186 -10.10 11.19 13.53
CA LEU A 186 -8.75 10.74 13.89
C LEU A 186 -8.82 9.71 15.03
N GLN A 187 -9.57 9.97 16.09
CA GLN A 187 -9.70 9.04 17.21
C GLN A 187 -10.32 7.71 16.78
N ARG A 188 -11.32 7.73 15.88
CA ARG A 188 -11.90 6.51 15.31
C ARG A 188 -10.86 5.72 14.51
N ALA A 189 -10.07 6.39 13.68
CA ALA A 189 -9.01 5.75 12.90
C ALA A 189 -7.91 5.15 13.80
N LYS A 190 -7.49 5.86 14.85
CA LYS A 190 -6.56 5.36 15.86
C LYS A 190 -7.10 4.11 16.54
N ASN A 191 -8.35 4.14 17.01
CA ASN A 191 -8.99 2.99 17.65
C ASN A 191 -9.10 1.80 16.70
N TYR A 192 -9.49 2.03 15.46
CA TYR A 192 -9.57 0.99 14.44
C TYR A 192 -8.20 0.35 14.17
N LEU A 193 -7.15 1.17 13.96
CA LEU A 193 -5.81 0.68 13.71
C LEU A 193 -5.26 -0.15 14.88
N LYS A 194 -5.40 0.36 16.12
CA LYS A 194 -4.93 -0.33 17.32
C LYS A 194 -5.71 -1.62 17.57
N GLY A 195 -7.04 -1.58 17.45
CA GLY A 195 -7.89 -2.76 17.62
C GLY A 195 -7.63 -3.83 16.57
N SER A 196 -7.50 -3.45 15.30
CA SER A 196 -7.16 -4.39 14.22
C SER A 196 -5.78 -5.02 14.42
N LEU A 197 -4.79 -4.25 14.87
CA LEU A 197 -3.47 -4.80 15.16
C LEU A 197 -3.55 -5.77 16.35
N ALA A 198 -4.20 -5.39 17.46
CA ALA A 198 -4.34 -6.25 18.64
C ALA A 198 -4.97 -7.61 18.29
N LEU A 199 -6.07 -7.61 17.53
CA LEU A 199 -6.73 -8.84 17.07
C LEU A 199 -5.81 -9.69 16.18
N SER A 200 -5.03 -9.06 15.30
CA SER A 200 -4.09 -9.82 14.45
C SER A 200 -2.99 -10.52 15.24
N MET A 201 -2.65 -10.03 16.43
CA MET A 201 -1.58 -10.61 17.26
C MET A 201 -2.04 -11.86 18.04
N GLU A 202 -3.30 -12.26 17.94
CA GLU A 202 -3.79 -13.54 18.47
C GLU A 202 -3.26 -14.74 17.66
N ASP A 203 -2.95 -14.53 16.37
CA ASP A 203 -2.40 -15.54 15.49
C ASP A 203 -0.85 -15.54 15.55
N SER A 204 -0.27 -16.68 15.91
CA SER A 204 1.20 -16.82 16.02
C SER A 204 1.91 -16.54 14.69
N ALA A 205 1.32 -16.89 13.55
CA ALA A 205 1.92 -16.61 12.25
C ALA A 205 1.96 -15.10 11.96
N SER A 206 0.91 -14.37 12.34
CA SER A 206 0.85 -12.92 12.27
C SER A 206 1.88 -12.25 13.18
N VAL A 207 2.12 -12.78 14.39
CA VAL A 207 3.20 -12.30 15.28
C VAL A 207 4.58 -12.53 14.65
N ALA A 208 4.85 -13.73 14.11
CA ALA A 208 6.09 -14.03 13.41
C ALA A 208 6.33 -13.05 12.25
N ASN A 209 5.31 -12.84 11.42
CA ASN A 209 5.40 -11.92 10.29
C ASN A 209 5.64 -10.47 10.73
N PHE A 210 5.00 -10.02 11.81
CA PHE A 210 5.21 -8.69 12.38
C PHE A 210 6.67 -8.48 12.80
N LEU A 211 7.22 -9.39 13.62
CA LEU A 211 8.59 -9.31 14.11
C LEU A 211 9.61 -9.44 12.97
N GLY A 212 9.42 -10.43 12.10
CA GLY A 212 10.35 -10.74 11.02
C GLY A 212 10.44 -9.62 10.01
N THR A 213 9.29 -9.06 9.63
CA THR A 213 9.26 -7.94 8.68
C THR A 213 9.91 -6.68 9.26
N GLN A 214 9.76 -6.41 10.56
CA GLN A 214 10.46 -5.29 11.20
C GLN A 214 11.98 -5.49 11.19
N PHE A 215 12.43 -6.68 11.60
CA PHE A 215 13.85 -6.99 11.69
C PHE A 215 14.53 -6.99 10.31
N VAL A 216 13.96 -7.67 9.31
CA VAL A 216 14.48 -7.71 7.93
C VAL A 216 14.70 -6.32 7.33
N LEU A 217 13.85 -5.34 7.70
CA LEU A 217 13.80 -4.05 7.02
C LEU A 217 14.42 -2.90 7.80
N LYS A 218 14.47 -2.97 9.12
CA LYS A 218 14.93 -1.87 9.98
C LYS A 218 15.98 -2.30 11.01
N ASP A 219 16.24 -3.59 11.16
CA ASP A 219 17.09 -4.15 12.23
C ASP A 219 16.68 -3.65 13.64
N ASP A 220 15.40 -3.30 13.79
CA ASP A 220 14.79 -2.70 14.99
C ASP A 220 13.36 -3.22 15.13
N ILE A 221 13.10 -3.93 16.22
CA ILE A 221 11.80 -4.53 16.52
C ILE A 221 11.11 -3.63 17.53
N LYS A 222 10.00 -3.01 17.11
CA LYS A 222 9.16 -2.19 18.00
C LYS A 222 8.07 -3.05 18.61
N THR A 223 7.89 -2.90 19.92
CA THR A 223 6.77 -3.49 20.63
C THR A 223 5.44 -2.88 20.17
N ILE A 224 4.35 -3.61 20.40
CA ILE A 224 3.00 -3.13 20.12
C ILE A 224 2.71 -1.84 20.92
N ASP A 225 3.16 -1.76 22.16
CA ASP A 225 2.97 -0.58 23.02
C ASP A 225 3.72 0.65 22.49
N GLU A 226 4.95 0.49 21.99
CA GLU A 226 5.67 1.57 21.33
C GLU A 226 4.96 2.03 20.06
N PHE A 227 4.43 1.08 19.27
CA PHE A 227 3.64 1.41 18.10
C PHE A 227 2.35 2.16 18.48
N PHE A 228 1.66 1.75 19.53
CA PHE A 228 0.45 2.42 20.02
C PHE A 228 0.76 3.84 20.50
N LYS A 229 1.85 4.05 21.24
CA LYS A 229 2.30 5.40 21.60
C LYS A 229 2.56 6.26 20.38
N LYS A 230 3.21 5.71 19.35
CA LYS A 230 3.43 6.42 18.08
C LYS A 230 2.10 6.81 17.41
N VAL A 231 1.12 5.92 17.41
CA VAL A 231 -0.23 6.19 16.86
C VAL A 231 -0.96 7.26 17.67
N ASP A 232 -0.86 7.20 19.00
CA ASP A 232 -1.56 8.14 19.89
C ASP A 232 -1.01 9.56 19.79
N ASN A 233 0.28 9.72 19.52
CA ASN A 233 0.93 11.02 19.34
C ASN A 233 0.59 11.74 18.02
N ILE A 234 0.01 11.05 17.03
CA ILE A 234 -0.36 11.69 15.76
C ILE A 234 -1.49 12.70 15.97
N THR A 235 -1.37 13.90 15.42
CA THR A 235 -2.40 14.95 15.50
C THR A 235 -3.15 15.13 14.18
N VAL A 236 -4.23 15.94 14.19
CA VAL A 236 -4.97 16.28 12.96
C VAL A 236 -4.13 17.15 12.02
N GLU A 237 -3.18 17.91 12.55
CA GLU A 237 -2.22 18.71 11.78
C GLU A 237 -1.25 17.81 11.02
N ASP A 238 -0.76 16.72 11.64
CA ASP A 238 0.11 15.74 10.97
C ASP A 238 -0.61 15.09 9.78
N ILE A 239 -1.89 14.73 9.97
CA ILE A 239 -2.73 14.16 8.91
C ILE A 239 -2.96 15.18 7.79
N SER A 240 -3.21 16.43 8.15
CA SER A 240 -3.42 17.52 7.19
C SER A 240 -2.14 17.81 6.40
N ALA A 241 -0.98 17.80 7.04
CA ALA A 241 0.32 17.98 6.40
C ALA A 241 0.60 16.86 5.39
N VAL A 242 0.39 15.60 5.80
CA VAL A 242 0.54 14.44 4.93
C VAL A 242 -0.44 14.47 3.76
N ALA A 243 -1.71 14.81 4.00
CA ALA A 243 -2.70 14.91 2.93
C ALA A 243 -2.31 15.97 1.88
N LYS A 244 -1.85 17.15 2.32
CA LYS A 244 -1.37 18.22 1.44
C LYS A 244 -0.14 17.82 0.61
N GLU A 245 0.76 17.04 1.18
CA GLU A 245 1.98 16.60 0.47
C GLU A 245 1.72 15.44 -0.51
N LEU A 246 0.80 14.53 -0.18
CA LEU A 246 0.47 13.38 -1.01
C LEU A 246 -0.47 13.74 -2.16
N PHE A 247 -1.57 14.45 -1.88
CA PHE A 247 -2.67 14.65 -2.82
C PHE A 247 -2.44 15.89 -3.69
N VAL A 248 -1.37 15.82 -4.47
CA VAL A 248 -0.98 16.85 -5.44
C VAL A 248 -1.46 16.43 -6.82
N LYS A 249 -2.22 17.31 -7.47
CA LYS A 249 -2.91 17.06 -8.75
C LYS A 249 -2.00 16.41 -9.81
N GLU A 250 -0.75 16.82 -9.89
CA GLU A 250 0.21 16.34 -10.89
C GLU A 250 0.65 14.88 -10.68
N LYS A 251 0.41 14.31 -9.48
CA LYS A 251 0.85 12.97 -9.07
C LYS A 251 -0.24 11.91 -9.08
N ILE A 252 -1.50 12.29 -9.32
CA ILE A 252 -2.61 11.33 -9.37
C ILE A 252 -2.48 10.42 -10.60
N ALA A 253 -2.69 9.12 -10.42
CA ALA A 253 -2.77 8.15 -11.50
C ALA A 253 -3.90 7.15 -11.26
N MET A 254 -4.38 6.55 -12.34
CA MET A 254 -5.48 5.58 -12.33
C MET A 254 -5.17 4.38 -13.22
N ALA A 255 -5.49 3.20 -12.71
CA ALA A 255 -5.62 1.98 -13.50
C ALA A 255 -7.08 1.51 -13.50
N LEU A 256 -7.57 1.07 -14.66
CA LEU A 256 -8.96 0.70 -14.91
C LEU A 256 -9.02 -0.61 -15.70
N ILE A 257 -9.84 -1.55 -15.25
CA ILE A 257 -10.22 -2.76 -15.99
C ILE A 257 -11.71 -2.69 -16.30
N GLY A 258 -12.06 -2.68 -17.58
CA GLY A 258 -13.45 -2.64 -18.04
C GLY A 258 -13.56 -2.31 -19.53
N PRO A 259 -14.79 -2.24 -20.08
CA PRO A 259 -15.03 -2.03 -21.50
C PRO A 259 -14.92 -0.55 -21.93
N PHE A 260 -13.74 0.05 -21.77
CA PHE A 260 -13.48 1.49 -21.99
C PHE A 260 -12.42 1.76 -23.09
N GLU A 261 -12.33 0.88 -24.08
CA GLU A 261 -11.41 1.07 -25.21
C GLU A 261 -11.68 2.39 -25.93
N GLY A 262 -10.64 3.20 -26.13
CA GLY A 262 -10.73 4.49 -26.80
C GLY A 262 -11.21 5.67 -25.93
N GLN A 263 -11.47 5.44 -24.63
CA GLN A 263 -11.94 6.48 -23.69
C GLN A 263 -10.80 7.04 -22.81
N GLU A 264 -9.54 6.75 -23.11
CA GLU A 264 -8.38 7.13 -22.29
C GLU A 264 -8.32 8.64 -22.05
N LYS A 265 -8.44 9.44 -23.11
CA LYS A 265 -8.34 10.91 -23.00
C LYS A 265 -9.47 11.51 -22.18
N GLU A 266 -10.69 11.04 -22.39
CA GLU A 266 -11.86 11.56 -21.67
C GLU A 266 -11.78 11.24 -20.17
N LEU A 267 -11.35 10.02 -19.82
CA LEU A 267 -11.17 9.64 -18.42
C LEU A 267 -9.97 10.34 -17.77
N GLU A 268 -8.93 10.67 -18.55
CA GLU A 268 -7.81 11.47 -18.09
C GLU A 268 -8.20 12.93 -17.84
N GLU A 269 -9.04 13.53 -18.69
CA GLU A 269 -9.62 14.85 -18.46
C GLU A 269 -10.47 14.88 -17.18
N VAL A 270 -11.31 13.87 -16.94
CA VAL A 270 -12.08 13.76 -15.69
C VAL A 270 -11.15 13.61 -14.48
N LEU A 271 -10.10 12.79 -14.58
CA LEU A 271 -9.15 12.61 -13.48
C LEU A 271 -8.37 13.89 -13.16
N LEU A 272 -8.03 14.68 -14.19
CA LEU A 272 -7.20 15.88 -14.11
C LEU A 272 -7.99 17.19 -14.12
N ALA A 273 -9.32 17.18 -14.10
CA ALA A 273 -10.15 18.35 -13.87
C ALA A 273 -10.01 18.82 -12.43
#